data_AF-A0A9D6KMX2-F1
#
_entry.id   AF-A0A9D6KMX2-F1
#
_cell.length_a   1.000
_cell.length_b   1.000
_cell.length_c   1.000
_cell.angle_alpha   90.00
_cell.angle_beta   90.00
_cell.angle_gamma   90.00
#
_symmetry.space_group_name_H-M   'P 1'
#
loop_
_entity.id
_entity.type
_entity.pdbx_description
1 polymer ?
#
loop_
_entity_poly.entity_id
_entity_poly.type
_entity_poly.pdbx_seq_one_letter_code
_entity_poly.pdbx_strand_id
1 'polypeptide(L)'
;MRLLELTPDEIAFLTAPFPLSDDLQMRLTRKLAATLSARLRLPLEAMPQPAPARVDTPASPTWQPDAALASLWLTRRLGGRDVGGSGPFVPASCVRTLDAVLAECWLDAPAQAAPPHALAWRIATGLTQATLAVALPHSTTDMTRWAREVIRHG
;
A
#
# COMPACT_ATOMS: atom_id res chain seq x y z
N MET A 1 39.75 2.11 31.42
CA MET A 1 38.31 1.93 31.14
C MET A 1 38.08 0.47 30.79
N ARG A 2 37.20 -0.25 31.51
CA ARG A 2 36.83 -1.64 31.19
C ARG A 2 35.61 -1.60 30.28
N LEU A 3 35.75 -2.10 29.05
CA LEU A 3 34.62 -2.37 28.17
C LEU A 3 33.93 -3.64 28.72
N LEU A 4 32.65 -3.51 29.09
CA LEU A 4 31.82 -4.65 29.46
C LEU A 4 31.57 -5.48 28.20
N GLU A 5 31.83 -6.78 28.26
CA GLU A 5 31.49 -7.70 27.17
C GLU A 5 29.97 -7.88 27.15
N LEU A 6 29.38 -7.72 25.96
CA LEU A 6 27.94 -7.89 25.74
C LEU A 6 27.57 -9.35 26.02
N THR A 7 26.49 -9.52 26.77
CA THR A 7 25.94 -10.85 27.04
C THR A 7 25.38 -11.48 25.76
N PRO A 8 25.28 -12.82 25.69
CA PRO A 8 24.71 -13.50 24.53
C PRO A 8 23.29 -13.03 24.17
N ASP A 9 22.48 -12.68 25.18
CA ASP A 9 21.12 -12.15 24.97
C ASP A 9 21.14 -10.73 24.39
N GLU A 10 22.07 -9.88 24.81
CA GLU A 10 22.25 -8.55 24.24
C GLU A 10 22.78 -8.64 22.81
N ILE A 11 23.69 -9.58 22.53
CA ILE A 11 24.15 -9.87 21.17
C ILE A 11 22.97 -10.36 20.33
N ALA A 12 22.15 -11.27 20.83
CA ALA A 12 20.96 -11.76 20.14
C ALA A 12 19.94 -10.63 19.88
N PHE A 13 19.72 -9.73 20.84
CA PHE A 13 18.86 -8.57 20.67
C PHE A 13 19.40 -7.58 19.62
N LEU A 14 20.71 -7.32 19.62
CA LEU A 14 21.36 -6.42 18.66
C LEU A 14 21.51 -7.04 17.26
N THR A 15 21.52 -8.37 17.14
CA THR A 15 21.66 -9.10 15.87
C THR A 15 20.35 -9.65 15.34
N ALA A 16 19.26 -9.58 16.12
CA ALA A 16 17.95 -9.98 15.65
C ALA A 16 17.54 -9.14 14.44
N PRO A 17 17.16 -9.77 13.31
CA PRO A 17 16.63 -9.03 12.18
C PRO A 17 15.33 -8.32 12.61
N PHE A 18 15.35 -6.99 12.59
CA PHE A 18 14.16 -6.18 12.80
C PHE A 18 13.09 -6.58 11.76
N PRO A 19 11.82 -6.75 12.14
CA PRO A 19 10.74 -6.98 11.18
C PRO A 19 10.52 -5.70 10.35
N LEU A 20 11.29 -5.56 9.28
CA LEU A 20 11.24 -4.41 8.35
C LEU A 20 9.89 -4.30 7.61
N SER A 21 9.14 -5.41 7.50
CA SER A 21 7.86 -5.46 6.79
C SER A 21 6.75 -4.65 7.46
N ASP A 22 6.76 -4.54 8.80
CA ASP A 22 5.71 -3.81 9.54
C ASP A 22 5.74 -2.30 9.28
N ASP A 23 6.93 -1.73 9.04
CA ASP A 23 7.06 -0.29 8.84
C ASP A 23 6.54 0.16 7.46
N LEU A 24 6.78 -0.62 6.40
CA LEU A 24 6.21 -0.29 5.08
C LEU A 24 4.68 -0.39 5.09
N GLN A 25 4.12 -1.51 5.57
CA GLN A 25 2.67 -1.72 5.53
C GLN A 25 1.94 -0.69 6.39
N MET A 26 2.46 -0.36 7.57
CA MET A 26 1.86 0.65 8.44
C MET A 26 1.91 2.06 7.81
N ARG A 27 3.07 2.47 7.26
CA ARG A 27 3.19 3.77 6.57
C ARG A 27 2.28 3.86 5.36
N LEU A 28 2.25 2.81 4.54
CA LEU A 28 1.41 2.75 3.36
C LEU A 28 -0.07 2.82 3.74
N THR A 29 -0.49 2.11 4.79
CA THR A 29 -1.87 2.17 5.32
C THR A 29 -2.26 3.60 5.67
N ARG A 30 -1.41 4.31 6.43
CA ARG A 30 -1.66 5.71 6.82
C ARG A 30 -1.71 6.64 5.60
N LYS A 31 -0.74 6.53 4.67
CA LYS A 31 -0.73 7.36 3.45
C LYS A 31 -1.93 7.08 2.55
N LEU A 32 -2.35 5.81 2.41
CA LEU A 32 -3.54 5.43 1.66
C LEU A 32 -4.81 6.06 2.26
N ALA A 33 -5.04 5.90 3.57
CA ALA A 33 -6.19 6.47 4.25
C ALA A 33 -6.26 8.00 4.07
N ALA A 34 -5.14 8.70 4.31
CA ALA A 34 -5.06 10.15 4.15
C ALA A 34 -5.29 10.61 2.70
N THR A 35 -4.62 9.97 1.74
CA THR A 35 -4.69 10.36 0.32
C THR A 35 -6.07 10.09 -0.26
N LEU A 36 -6.63 8.89 -0.01
CA LEU A 36 -7.97 8.55 -0.47
C LEU A 36 -9.01 9.47 0.17
N SER A 37 -8.87 9.78 1.47
CA SER A 37 -9.78 10.71 2.14
C SER A 37 -9.77 12.09 1.50
N ALA A 38 -8.58 12.62 1.20
CA ALA A 38 -8.41 13.91 0.55
C ALA A 38 -8.95 13.91 -0.89
N ARG A 39 -8.64 12.88 -1.69
CA ARG A 39 -9.05 12.78 -3.08
C ARG A 39 -10.56 12.59 -3.25
N LEU A 40 -11.18 11.83 -2.35
CA LEU A 40 -12.60 11.55 -2.36
C LEU A 40 -13.41 12.55 -1.53
N ARG A 41 -12.75 13.43 -0.78
CA ARG A 41 -13.35 14.44 0.11
C ARG A 41 -14.33 13.80 1.10
N LEU A 42 -13.93 12.69 1.69
CA LEU A 42 -14.73 11.95 2.67
C LEU A 42 -13.79 11.19 3.63
N PRO A 43 -14.11 11.06 4.92
CA PRO A 43 -13.25 10.36 5.86
C PRO A 43 -13.23 8.86 5.54
N LEU A 44 -12.03 8.34 5.27
CA LEU A 44 -11.79 6.93 4.99
C LEU A 44 -10.83 6.33 6.00
N GLU A 45 -11.17 5.14 6.46
CA GLU A 45 -10.28 4.30 7.25
C GLU A 45 -9.73 3.17 6.35
N ALA A 46 -8.42 2.94 6.44
CA ALA A 46 -7.77 1.79 5.82
C ALA A 46 -7.26 0.87 6.92
N MET A 47 -7.67 -0.39 6.89
CA MET A 47 -7.29 -1.41 7.86
C MET A 47 -6.57 -2.55 7.14
N PRO A 48 -5.34 -2.91 7.54
CA PRO A 48 -4.66 -4.07 6.99
C PRO A 48 -5.51 -5.34 7.12
N GLN A 49 -5.49 -6.18 6.10
CA GLN A 49 -6.09 -7.51 6.13
C GLN A 49 -5.19 -8.52 5.42
N PRO A 50 -5.37 -9.83 5.66
CA PRO A 50 -4.61 -10.86 4.94
C PRO A 50 -4.78 -10.71 3.43
N ALA A 51 -3.66 -10.68 2.71
CA ALA A 51 -3.69 -10.62 1.26
C ALA A 51 -4.19 -11.96 0.69
N PRO A 52 -5.03 -11.94 -0.37
CA PRO A 52 -5.44 -13.17 -1.03
C PRO A 52 -4.21 -13.87 -1.64
N ALA A 53 -4.19 -15.20 -1.58
CA ALA A 53 -3.14 -15.99 -2.20
C ALA A 53 -3.10 -15.71 -3.71
N ARG A 54 -1.94 -15.31 -4.23
CA ARG A 54 -1.70 -15.19 -5.67
C ARG A 54 -0.82 -16.32 -6.16
N VAL A 55 -1.13 -16.78 -7.37
CA VAL A 55 -0.37 -17.80 -8.09
C VAL A 55 0.78 -17.15 -8.87
N ASP A 56 0.60 -15.91 -9.34
CA ASP A 56 1.54 -15.25 -10.24
C ASP A 56 2.18 -13.99 -9.65
N THR A 57 3.45 -13.83 -10.00
CA THR A 57 4.27 -12.66 -9.65
C THR A 57 4.21 -11.63 -10.76
N PRO A 58 3.74 -10.40 -10.50
CA PRO A 58 3.75 -9.39 -11.54
C PRO A 58 5.14 -8.77 -11.68
N ALA A 59 5.47 -8.30 -12.89
CA ALA A 59 6.69 -7.54 -13.16
C ALA A 59 6.67 -6.11 -12.57
N SER A 60 5.47 -5.58 -12.29
CA SER A 60 5.25 -4.28 -11.68
C SER A 60 4.08 -4.35 -10.67
N PRO A 61 3.99 -3.42 -9.71
CA PRO A 61 2.85 -3.36 -8.81
C PRO A 61 1.52 -3.39 -9.54
N THR A 62 0.61 -4.24 -9.08
CA THR A 62 -0.71 -4.44 -9.71
C THR A 62 -1.80 -4.30 -8.67
N TRP A 63 -2.49 -3.15 -8.72
CA TRP A 63 -3.64 -2.83 -7.88
C TRP A 63 -4.90 -3.59 -8.30
N GLN A 64 -5.64 -4.04 -7.30
CA GLN A 64 -6.93 -4.73 -7.42
C GLN A 64 -7.91 -4.09 -6.42
N PRO A 65 -8.43 -2.90 -6.73
CA PRO A 65 -9.58 -2.37 -6.02
C PRO A 65 -10.82 -3.16 -6.42
N ASP A 66 -11.71 -3.43 -5.47
CA ASP A 66 -12.99 -4.04 -5.79
C ASP A 66 -13.96 -3.04 -6.45
N ALA A 67 -15.11 -3.57 -6.88
CA ALA A 67 -16.14 -2.79 -7.53
C ALA A 67 -16.69 -1.67 -6.62
N ALA A 68 -16.73 -1.88 -5.30
CA ALA A 68 -17.19 -0.87 -4.35
C ALA A 68 -16.24 0.34 -4.32
N LEU A 69 -14.93 0.11 -4.24
CA LEU A 69 -13.93 1.19 -4.27
C LEU A 69 -13.91 1.90 -5.63
N ALA A 70 -14.01 1.15 -6.74
CA ALA A 70 -14.05 1.71 -8.08
C ALA A 70 -15.26 2.63 -8.27
N SER A 71 -16.44 2.18 -7.82
CA SER A 71 -17.70 2.93 -7.91
C SER A 71 -17.69 4.16 -7.00
N LEU A 72 -17.13 4.03 -5.78
CA LEU A 72 -16.93 5.17 -4.88
C LEU A 72 -16.03 6.24 -5.52
N TRP A 73 -14.90 5.83 -6.12
CA TRP A 73 -13.98 6.75 -6.78
C TRP A 73 -14.65 7.52 -7.92
N LEU A 74 -15.35 6.81 -8.80
CA LEU A 74 -16.05 7.40 -9.94
C LEU A 74 -17.13 8.39 -9.46
N THR A 75 -17.99 7.95 -8.54
CA THR A 75 -19.10 8.74 -8.00
C THR A 75 -18.60 10.06 -7.41
N ARG A 76 -17.57 10.01 -6.56
CA ARG A 76 -17.04 11.20 -5.88
C ARG A 76 -16.31 12.15 -6.83
N ARG A 77 -15.64 11.63 -7.86
CA ARG A 77 -14.97 12.47 -8.88
C ARG A 77 -15.96 13.18 -9.80
N LEU A 78 -17.14 12.60 -10.04
CA LEU A 78 -18.23 13.23 -10.79
C LEU A 78 -19.10 14.18 -9.95
N GLY A 79 -18.77 14.38 -8.67
CA GLY A 79 -19.54 15.23 -7.75
C GLY A 79 -20.79 14.56 -7.16
N GLY A 80 -20.97 13.26 -7.42
CA GLY A 80 -22.05 12.45 -6.85
C GLY A 80 -21.90 12.24 -5.34
N ARG A 81 -23.04 12.07 -4.67
CA ARG A 81 -23.13 11.77 -3.23
C ARG A 81 -23.41 10.31 -2.93
N ASP A 82 -24.19 9.63 -3.77
CA ASP A 82 -24.58 8.23 -3.57
C ASP A 82 -23.92 7.29 -4.57
N VAL A 83 -23.36 6.19 -4.07
CA VAL A 83 -22.73 5.15 -4.89
C VAL A 83 -23.83 4.23 -5.43
N GLY A 84 -24.47 4.66 -6.52
CA GLY A 84 -25.49 3.89 -7.24
C GLY A 84 -24.89 3.26 -8.49
N GLY A 85 -24.45 2.01 -8.40
CA GLY A 85 -24.03 1.21 -9.57
C GLY A 85 -22.67 0.55 -9.38
N SER A 86 -22.62 -0.77 -9.62
CA SER A 86 -21.39 -1.55 -9.68
C SER A 86 -20.83 -1.48 -11.09
N GLY A 87 -19.78 -0.70 -11.30
CA GLY A 87 -19.00 -0.72 -12.53
C GLY A 87 -17.73 -1.55 -12.34
N PRO A 88 -17.40 -2.53 -13.21
CA PRO A 88 -16.14 -3.28 -13.13
C PRO A 88 -14.91 -2.44 -13.53
N PHE A 89 -15.11 -1.18 -13.91
CA PHE A 89 -14.07 -0.32 -14.43
C PHE A 89 -13.38 0.45 -13.30
N VAL A 90 -12.09 0.17 -13.10
CA VAL A 90 -11.23 0.94 -12.21
C VAL A 90 -10.72 2.18 -12.96
N PRO A 91 -11.06 3.40 -12.53
CA PRO A 91 -10.60 4.59 -13.22
C PRO A 91 -9.06 4.70 -13.19
N ALA A 92 -8.44 4.99 -14.33
CA ALA A 92 -6.97 5.13 -14.42
C ALA A 92 -6.41 6.20 -13.46
N SER A 93 -7.22 7.21 -13.11
CA SER A 93 -6.85 8.21 -12.11
C SER A 93 -6.76 7.66 -10.68
N CYS A 94 -7.55 6.63 -10.36
CA CYS A 94 -7.46 5.90 -9.10
C CYS A 94 -6.14 5.16 -9.05
N VAL A 95 -5.84 4.35 -10.06
CA VAL A 95 -4.60 3.56 -10.16
C VAL A 95 -3.37 4.48 -10.09
N ARG A 96 -3.32 5.56 -10.87
CA ARG A 96 -2.20 6.52 -10.79
C ARG A 96 -2.02 7.15 -9.41
N THR A 97 -3.11 7.43 -8.69
CA THR A 97 -3.01 7.96 -7.32
C THR A 97 -2.42 6.92 -6.38
N LEU A 98 -2.87 5.66 -6.49
CA LEU A 98 -2.38 4.56 -5.69
C LEU A 98 -0.90 4.26 -5.99
N ASP A 99 -0.51 4.30 -7.27
CA ASP A 99 0.87 4.14 -7.72
C ASP A 99 1.77 5.22 -7.12
N ALA A 100 1.37 6.49 -7.17
CA ALA A 100 2.14 7.59 -6.59
C ALA A 100 2.35 7.38 -5.08
N VAL A 101 1.28 7.04 -4.34
CA VAL A 101 1.37 6.79 -2.89
C VAL A 101 2.32 5.64 -2.55
N LEU A 102 2.25 4.55 -3.31
CA LEU A 102 3.12 3.39 -3.11
C LEU A 102 4.56 3.70 -3.50
N ALA A 103 4.79 4.39 -4.61
CA ALA A 103 6.11 4.80 -5.06
C ALA A 103 6.79 5.72 -4.03
N GLU A 104 6.09 6.75 -3.55
CA GLU A 104 6.59 7.63 -2.49
C GLU A 104 6.89 6.82 -1.22
N CYS A 105 5.94 6.00 -0.76
CA CYS A 105 6.12 5.21 0.46
C CYS A 105 7.29 4.22 0.36
N TRP A 106 7.53 3.67 -0.84
CA TRP A 106 8.64 2.77 -1.09
C TRP A 106 9.98 3.50 -1.07
N LEU A 107 10.07 4.67 -1.72
CA LEU A 107 11.31 5.45 -1.79
C LEU A 107 11.65 6.16 -0.47
N ASP A 108 10.63 6.48 0.35
CA ASP A 108 10.81 7.02 1.70
C ASP A 108 11.25 5.95 2.71
N ALA A 109 11.14 4.67 2.38
CA ALA A 109 11.46 3.57 3.28
C ALA A 109 12.97 3.31 3.35
N PRO A 110 13.52 2.96 4.53
CA PRO A 110 14.88 2.43 4.61
C PRO A 110 15.00 1.16 3.75
N ALA A 111 16.21 0.86 3.28
CA ALA A 111 16.45 -0.29 2.41
C ALA A 111 15.87 -1.58 3.02
N GLN A 112 14.86 -2.14 2.35
CA GLN A 112 14.19 -3.37 2.76
C GLN A 112 14.89 -4.59 2.16
N ALA A 113 14.94 -5.69 2.92
CA ALA A 113 15.55 -6.94 2.45
C ALA A 113 14.76 -7.57 1.28
N ALA A 114 13.42 -7.56 1.35
CA ALA A 114 12.53 -8.00 0.26
C ALA A 114 11.13 -7.39 0.43
N PRO A 115 10.43 -7.01 -0.66
CA PRO A 115 9.02 -6.61 -0.58
C PRO A 115 8.13 -7.82 -0.25
N PRO A 116 7.01 -7.64 0.46
CA PRO A 116 6.00 -8.67 0.57
C PRO A 116 5.36 -8.95 -0.80
N HIS A 117 4.97 -10.19 -1.08
CA HIS A 117 4.37 -10.55 -2.39
C HIS A 117 3.05 -9.82 -2.67
N ALA A 118 2.26 -9.55 -1.62
CA ALA A 118 1.02 -8.81 -1.73
C ALA A 118 0.67 -8.13 -0.40
N LEU A 119 -0.08 -7.04 -0.50
CA LEU A 119 -0.69 -6.33 0.62
C LEU A 119 -2.17 -6.11 0.32
N ALA A 120 -3.00 -6.14 1.36
CA ALA A 120 -4.42 -5.88 1.23
C ALA A 120 -4.96 -5.05 2.40
N TRP A 121 -6.01 -4.29 2.11
CA TRP A 121 -6.71 -3.42 3.04
C TRP A 121 -8.21 -3.56 2.87
N ARG A 122 -8.91 -3.46 4.00
CA ARG A 122 -10.32 -3.09 4.03
C ARG A 122 -10.40 -1.57 4.14
N ILE A 123 -11.16 -0.96 3.24
CA ILE A 123 -11.41 0.47 3.18
C ILE A 123 -12.85 0.72 3.64
N ALA A 124 -13.03 1.56 4.66
CA ALA A 124 -14.34 1.83 5.24
C ALA A 124 -14.66 3.33 5.23
N THR A 125 -15.90 3.68 4.88
CA THR A 125 -16.46 5.03 5.01
C THR A 125 -17.95 4.95 5.32
N GLY A 126 -18.37 5.43 6.49
CA GLY A 126 -19.77 5.40 6.90
C GLY A 126 -20.35 3.99 6.77
N LEU A 127 -21.33 3.81 5.87
CA LEU A 127 -21.98 2.52 5.61
C LEU A 127 -21.35 1.72 4.45
N THR A 128 -20.34 2.25 3.75
CA THR A 128 -19.69 1.56 2.63
C THR A 128 -18.41 0.89 3.09
N GLN A 129 -18.25 -0.37 2.70
CA GLN A 129 -17.00 -1.11 2.83
C GLN A 129 -16.53 -1.54 1.45
N ALA A 130 -15.21 -1.48 1.28
CA ALA A 130 -14.53 -1.87 0.06
C ALA A 130 -13.21 -2.56 0.41
N THR A 131 -12.62 -3.22 -0.58
CA THR A 131 -11.36 -3.91 -0.48
C THR A 131 -10.40 -3.38 -1.52
N LEU A 132 -9.13 -3.31 -1.12
CA LEU A 132 -8.03 -2.88 -1.96
C LEU A 132 -6.88 -3.86 -1.76
N ALA A 133 -6.39 -4.46 -2.83
CA ALA A 133 -5.18 -5.25 -2.79
C ALA A 133 -4.14 -4.73 -3.78
N VAL A 134 -2.87 -5.01 -3.51
CA VAL A 134 -1.76 -4.83 -4.44
C VAL A 134 -0.89 -6.07 -4.37
N ALA A 135 -0.48 -6.60 -5.52
CA ALA A 135 0.69 -7.48 -5.55
C ALA A 135 1.89 -6.70 -6.03
N LEU A 136 3.02 -7.08 -5.47
CA LEU A 136 4.29 -6.44 -5.68
C LEU A 136 5.22 -7.41 -6.43
N PRO A 137 6.17 -6.88 -7.21
CA PRO A 137 7.24 -7.69 -7.77
C PRO A 137 8.09 -8.29 -6.64
N HIS A 138 8.72 -9.43 -6.87
CA HIS A 138 9.58 -10.08 -5.87
C HIS A 138 10.92 -9.36 -5.66
N SER A 139 11.32 -8.54 -6.64
CA SER A 139 12.62 -7.88 -6.68
C SER A 139 12.53 -6.46 -6.12
N THR A 140 13.33 -6.17 -5.08
CA THR A 140 13.53 -4.81 -4.56
C THR A 140 14.05 -3.86 -5.65
N THR A 141 14.88 -4.36 -6.56
CA THR A 141 15.44 -3.60 -7.69
C THR A 141 14.33 -3.19 -8.66
N ASP A 142 13.44 -4.11 -9.01
CA ASP A 142 12.34 -3.81 -9.94
C ASP A 142 11.32 -2.89 -9.28
N MET A 143 11.03 -3.08 -7.98
CA MET A 143 10.19 -2.18 -7.20
C MET A 143 10.76 -0.75 -7.15
N THR A 144 12.07 -0.63 -6.92
CA THR A 144 12.76 0.67 -6.85
C THR A 144 12.83 1.35 -8.21
N ARG A 145 13.10 0.59 -9.28
CA ARG A 145 13.07 1.10 -10.66
C ARG A 145 11.69 1.64 -10.99
N TRP A 146 10.65 0.81 -10.78
CA TRP A 146 9.26 1.20 -10.99
C TRP A 146 8.88 2.46 -10.21
N ALA A 147 9.22 2.53 -8.91
CA ALA A 147 8.86 3.68 -8.08
C ALA A 147 9.49 4.97 -8.59
N ARG A 148 10.76 4.92 -9.02
CA ARG A 148 11.45 6.08 -9.62
C ARG A 148 10.81 6.51 -10.94
N GLU A 149 10.38 5.57 -11.76
CA GLU A 149 9.67 5.85 -13.02
C GLU A 149 8.33 6.53 -12.76
N VAL A 150 7.56 6.04 -11.78
CA VAL A 150 6.28 6.66 -11.39
C VAL A 150 6.48 8.11 -10.93
N ILE A 151 7.43 8.38 -10.03
CA ILE A 151 7.66 9.74 -9.52
C ILE A 151 8.21 10.68 -10.60
N ARG A 152 8.99 10.17 -11.55
CA ARG A 152 9.52 10.99 -12.64
C ARG A 152 8.44 11.42 -13.65
N HIS A 153 7.40 10.61 -13.80
CA HIS A 153 6.37 10.78 -14.83
C HIS A 153 4.97 11.12 -14.30
N GLY A 154 4.79 11.16 -12.98
CA GLY A 154 3.54 11.53 -12.29
C GLY A 154 3.41 13.03 -12.07
#